data_AF-A0A957DYV0-F1
#
_entry.id   AF-A0A957DYV0-F1
#
_cell.length_a   1.000
_cell.length_b   1.000
_cell.length_c   1.000
_cell.angle_alpha   90.00
_cell.angle_beta   90.00
_cell.angle_gamma   90.00
#
_symmetry.space_group_name_H-M   'P 1'
#
loop_
_entity.id
_entity.type
_entity.pdbx_description
1 polymer ?
#
loop_
_entity_poly.entity_id
_entity_poly.type
_entity_poly.pdbx_seq_one_letter_code
_entity_poly.pdbx_strand_id
1 'polypeptide(L)'
;MSNPFTRFLNQWSSNSDFAEFIDHWDQLEAVVVAVYRQKMSSAEAAMTFDTVWFWLRAHYPTWESALRPYWQKTLVGGKKTSQDPFKYLITISHPDAILDDWFAMQQLPAAREALNQFLLAHS
;
A
#
# COMPACT_ATOMS: atom_id res chain seq x y z
N MET A 1 12.57 -3.08 -2.28
CA MET A 1 12.48 -4.26 -3.15
C MET A 1 11.03 -4.36 -3.59
N SER A 2 10.75 -4.22 -4.89
CA SER A 2 9.39 -4.28 -5.44
C SER A 2 8.81 -5.70 -5.37
N ASN A 3 7.49 -5.82 -5.22
CA ASN A 3 6.78 -7.10 -5.13
C ASN A 3 6.81 -7.81 -6.51
N PRO A 4 7.41 -9.01 -6.60
CA PRO A 4 7.62 -9.68 -7.88
C PRO A 4 6.31 -10.10 -8.56
N PHE A 5 5.25 -10.37 -7.80
CA PHE A 5 3.96 -10.79 -8.35
C PHE A 5 3.21 -9.62 -8.98
N THR A 6 3.19 -8.48 -8.30
CA THR A 6 2.57 -7.25 -8.82
C THR A 6 3.35 -6.75 -10.05
N ARG A 7 4.69 -6.87 -10.07
CA ARG A 7 5.49 -6.58 -11.27
C ARG A 7 5.17 -7.50 -12.44
N PHE A 8 4.97 -8.79 -12.19
CA PHE A 8 4.60 -9.75 -13.22
C PHE A 8 3.24 -9.45 -13.85
N LEU A 9 2.27 -8.95 -13.07
CA LEU A 9 0.97 -8.56 -13.61
C LEU A 9 1.03 -7.20 -14.31
N ASN A 10 1.81 -6.27 -13.76
CA ASN A 10 1.91 -4.91 -14.31
C ASN A 10 2.68 -4.83 -15.63
N GLN A 11 3.58 -5.79 -15.94
CA GLN A 11 4.26 -5.83 -17.25
C GLN A 11 3.29 -6.02 -18.44
N TRP A 12 2.06 -6.48 -18.17
CA TRP A 12 1.00 -6.65 -19.16
C TRP A 12 0.05 -5.44 -19.22
N SER A 13 0.10 -4.56 -18.22
CA SER A 13 -0.69 -3.33 -18.17
C SER A 13 0.05 -2.23 -18.91
N SER A 14 -0.59 -1.63 -19.93
CA SER A 14 -0.02 -0.51 -20.69
C SER A 14 -0.08 0.83 -19.93
N ASN A 15 -0.44 0.82 -18.64
CA ASN A 15 -0.71 2.03 -17.86
C ASN A 15 0.50 2.40 -16.99
N SER A 16 1.34 3.30 -17.51
CA SER A 16 2.52 3.84 -16.82
C SER A 16 2.20 4.45 -15.46
N ASP A 17 1.04 5.08 -15.33
CA ASP A 17 0.68 5.84 -14.14
C ASP A 17 0.29 4.89 -12.99
N PHE A 18 -0.33 3.74 -13.32
CA PHE A 18 -0.60 2.71 -12.33
C PHE A 18 0.67 1.96 -11.92
N ALA A 19 1.62 1.79 -12.85
CA ALA A 19 2.92 1.21 -12.54
C ALA A 19 3.68 2.03 -11.48
N GLU A 20 3.71 3.34 -11.65
CA GLU A 20 4.33 4.26 -10.69
C GLU A 20 3.61 4.21 -9.33
N PHE A 21 2.28 4.07 -9.33
CA PHE A 21 1.52 3.88 -8.10
C PHE A 21 1.91 2.60 -7.35
N ILE A 22 2.07 1.48 -8.07
CA ILE A 22 2.52 0.21 -7.48
C ILE A 22 3.93 0.35 -6.88
N ASP A 23 4.84 1.02 -7.57
CA ASP A 23 6.22 1.19 -7.08
C ASP A 23 6.29 2.03 -5.80
N HIS A 24 5.50 3.09 -5.70
CA HIS A 24 5.37 3.86 -4.45
C HIS A 24 4.68 3.03 -3.35
N TRP A 25 3.69 2.23 -3.72
CA TRP A 25 3.01 1.34 -2.77
C TRP A 25 3.95 0.26 -2.20
N ASP A 26 4.80 -0.33 -3.03
CA ASP A 26 5.81 -1.30 -2.59
C ASP A 26 6.83 -0.68 -1.62
N GLN A 27 7.20 0.58 -1.83
CA GLN A 27 8.06 1.32 -0.91
C GLN A 27 7.36 1.58 0.42
N LEU A 28 6.08 1.97 0.40
CA LEU A 28 5.27 2.14 1.61
C LEU A 28 5.24 0.83 2.42
N GLU A 29 4.93 -0.29 1.76
CA GLU A 29 4.86 -1.60 2.42
C GLU A 29 6.21 -1.98 3.05
N ALA A 30 7.31 -1.75 2.34
CA ALA A 30 8.64 -2.01 2.85
C ALA A 30 8.96 -1.16 4.10
N VAL A 31 8.63 0.13 4.10
CA VAL A 31 8.81 1.02 5.26
C VAL A 31 7.96 0.56 6.44
N VAL A 32 6.66 0.30 6.24
CA VAL A 32 5.76 -0.14 7.31
C VAL A 32 6.27 -1.44 7.95
N VAL A 33 6.64 -2.43 7.14
CA VAL A 33 7.16 -3.71 7.63
C VAL A 33 8.50 -3.54 8.35
N ALA A 34 9.40 -2.71 7.83
CA ALA A 34 10.73 -2.51 8.41
C ALA A 34 10.66 -1.78 9.76
N VAL A 35 9.87 -0.69 9.84
CA VAL A 35 9.67 0.08 11.07
C VAL A 35 8.95 -0.76 12.12
N TYR A 36 7.83 -1.40 11.78
CA TYR A 36 7.08 -2.26 12.72
C TYR A 36 7.93 -3.42 13.26
N ARG A 37 8.77 -4.04 12.42
CA ARG A 37 9.69 -5.12 12.84
C ARG A 37 10.96 -4.61 13.53
N GLN A 38 11.06 -3.30 13.78
CA GLN A 38 12.23 -2.64 14.38
C GLN A 38 13.53 -2.93 13.62
N LYS A 39 13.43 -3.15 12.30
CA LYS A 39 14.57 -3.33 11.37
C LYS A 39 15.00 -2.02 10.72
N MET A 40 14.23 -0.96 10.94
CA MET A 40 14.47 0.41 10.49
C MET A 40 13.95 1.32 11.59
N SER A 41 14.77 2.25 12.06
CA SER A 41 14.33 3.28 12.99
C SER A 41 13.43 4.29 12.28
N SER A 42 12.58 4.98 13.03
CA SER A 42 11.76 6.08 12.51
C SER A 42 12.60 7.18 11.84
N ALA A 43 13.81 7.43 12.38
CA ALA A 43 14.74 8.40 11.82
C ALA A 43 15.27 7.98 10.45
N GLU A 44 15.60 6.70 10.27
CA GLU A 44 15.99 6.14 8.97
C GLU A 44 14.83 6.12 7.97
N ALA A 45 13.59 5.93 8.45
CA ALA A 45 12.40 5.91 7.63
C ALA A 45 11.93 7.30 7.16
N ALA A 46 12.28 8.38 7.87
CA ALA A 46 11.69 9.71 7.70
C ALA A 46 11.73 10.23 6.26
N MET A 47 12.90 10.17 5.59
CA MET A 47 13.05 10.69 4.23
C MET A 47 12.20 9.91 3.21
N THR A 48 12.18 8.58 3.33
CA THR A 48 11.37 7.71 2.46
C THR A 48 9.89 7.92 2.75
N PHE A 49 9.52 8.04 4.03
CA PHE A 49 8.16 8.28 4.47
C PHE A 49 7.62 9.59 3.86
N ASP A 50 8.34 10.69 4.02
CA ASP A 50 7.89 12.00 3.52
C ASP A 50 7.68 11.98 2.01
N THR A 51 8.62 11.37 1.27
CA THR A 51 8.53 11.27 -0.20
C THR A 51 7.37 10.39 -0.63
N VAL A 52 7.29 9.17 -0.09
CA VAL A 52 6.34 8.14 -0.53
C VAL A 52 4.92 8.47 -0.07
N TRP A 53 4.71 8.88 1.19
CA TRP A 53 3.39 9.23 1.69
C TRP A 53 2.86 10.50 1.03
N PHE A 54 3.71 11.50 0.77
CA PHE A 54 3.28 12.69 0.02
C PHE A 54 2.77 12.32 -1.38
N TRP A 55 3.57 11.55 -2.13
CA TRP A 55 3.19 11.14 -3.48
C TRP A 55 1.91 10.29 -3.47
N LEU A 56 1.81 9.30 -2.58
CA LEU A 56 0.64 8.43 -2.50
C LEU A 56 -0.63 9.19 -2.11
N ARG A 57 -0.56 10.14 -1.17
CA ARG A 57 -1.72 10.98 -0.81
C ARG A 57 -2.20 11.82 -1.98
N ALA A 58 -1.29 12.32 -2.82
CA ALA A 58 -1.63 13.12 -3.99
C ALA A 58 -2.25 12.28 -5.12
N HIS A 59 -1.77 11.05 -5.33
CA HIS A 59 -2.16 10.23 -6.48
C HIS A 59 -3.24 9.18 -6.19
N TYR A 60 -3.40 8.76 -4.92
CA TYR A 60 -4.42 7.78 -4.55
C TYR A 60 -5.86 8.16 -4.94
N PRO A 61 -6.32 9.42 -4.86
CA PRO A 61 -7.67 9.79 -5.28
C PRO A 61 -8.03 9.40 -6.72
N THR A 62 -7.05 9.36 -7.62
CA THR A 62 -7.22 8.91 -9.02
C THR A 62 -7.62 7.43 -9.10
N TRP A 63 -7.12 6.60 -8.17
CA TRP A 63 -7.30 5.15 -8.15
C TRP A 63 -8.36 4.69 -7.15
N GLU A 64 -8.78 5.55 -6.21
CA GLU A 64 -9.70 5.20 -5.12
C GLU A 64 -10.96 4.50 -5.65
N SER A 65 -11.62 5.10 -6.64
CA SER A 65 -12.87 4.54 -7.18
C SER A 65 -12.67 3.22 -7.93
N ALA A 66 -11.53 3.07 -8.61
CA ALA A 66 -11.19 1.87 -9.36
C ALA A 66 -10.81 0.70 -8.43
N LEU A 67 -10.11 0.98 -7.33
CA LEU A 67 -9.68 -0.02 -6.34
C LEU A 67 -10.79 -0.43 -5.35
N ARG A 68 -11.79 0.44 -5.14
CA ARG A 68 -12.93 0.22 -4.25
C ARG A 68 -13.61 -1.16 -4.34
N PRO A 69 -14.04 -1.63 -5.52
CA PRO A 69 -14.71 -2.93 -5.61
C PRO A 69 -13.81 -4.12 -5.27
N TYR A 70 -12.48 -3.93 -5.29
CA TYR A 70 -11.51 -4.98 -4.99
C TYR A 70 -11.20 -5.05 -3.50
N TRP A 71 -10.91 -3.92 -2.85
CA TRP A 71 -10.62 -3.94 -1.42
C TRP A 71 -11.84 -4.24 -0.55
N GLN A 72 -13.07 -3.93 -1.00
CA GLN A 72 -14.29 -4.27 -0.26
C GLN A 72 -14.51 -5.79 -0.13
N LYS A 73 -13.85 -6.59 -0.97
CA LYS A 73 -13.93 -8.05 -0.95
C LYS A 73 -12.84 -8.70 -0.10
N THR A 74 -11.84 -7.93 0.35
CA THR A 74 -10.71 -8.47 1.10
C THR A 74 -11.05 -8.66 2.57
N LEU A 75 -10.17 -9.37 3.27
CA LEU A 75 -10.27 -9.62 4.69
C LEU A 75 -9.07 -8.99 5.41
N VAL A 76 -9.34 -8.31 6.53
CA VAL A 76 -8.36 -7.83 7.50
C VAL A 76 -8.57 -8.61 8.79
N GLY A 77 -7.56 -9.33 9.26
CA GLY A 77 -7.67 -10.13 10.49
C GLY A 77 -8.81 -11.16 10.47
N GLY A 78 -9.15 -11.70 9.28
CA GLY A 78 -10.25 -12.66 9.10
C GLY A 78 -11.66 -12.05 9.04
N LYS A 79 -11.79 -10.72 9.09
CA LYS A 79 -13.07 -10.01 8.95
C LYS A 79 -13.10 -9.24 7.64
N LYS A 80 -14.30 -9.05 7.07
CA LYS A 80 -14.45 -8.17 5.90
C LYS A 80 -13.89 -6.79 6.19
N THR A 81 -13.07 -6.31 5.27
CA THR A 81 -12.50 -4.97 5.31
C THR A 81 -13.61 -3.93 5.42
N SER A 82 -13.68 -3.24 6.55
CA SER A 82 -14.73 -2.25 6.84
C SER A 82 -14.32 -0.81 6.49
N GLN A 83 -13.05 -0.60 6.18
CA GLN A 83 -12.45 0.69 5.87
C GLN A 83 -11.48 0.55 4.70
N ASP A 84 -11.24 1.63 3.99
CA ASP A 84 -10.29 1.62 2.88
C ASP A 84 -8.85 1.40 3.40
N PRO A 85 -8.20 0.26 3.08
CA PRO A 85 -6.88 -0.06 3.61
C PRO A 85 -5.81 0.88 3.05
N PHE A 86 -5.98 1.36 1.82
CA PHE A 86 -5.05 2.31 1.20
C PHE A 86 -5.13 3.64 1.91
N LYS A 87 -6.35 4.17 2.09
CA LYS A 87 -6.57 5.44 2.78
C LYS A 87 -6.02 5.41 4.19
N TYR A 88 -6.26 4.31 4.93
CA TYR A 88 -5.72 4.14 6.28
C TYR A 88 -4.19 4.28 6.30
N LEU A 89 -3.49 3.50 5.47
CA LEU A 89 -2.04 3.45 5.44
C LEU A 89 -1.41 4.77 5.01
N ILE A 90 -1.97 5.45 3.99
CA ILE A 90 -1.44 6.75 3.54
C ILE A 90 -1.77 7.89 4.52
N THR A 91 -2.73 7.72 5.44
CA THR A 91 -3.05 8.74 6.45
C THR A 91 -2.18 8.69 7.71
N ILE A 92 -1.33 7.66 7.85
CA ILE A 92 -0.31 7.62 8.91
C ILE A 92 0.49 8.93 8.86
N SER A 93 0.64 9.61 9.99
CA SER A 93 1.13 10.99 10.06
C SER A 93 2.65 11.10 10.16
N HIS A 94 3.32 10.11 10.76
CA HIS A 94 4.77 10.07 10.92
C HIS A 94 5.25 8.61 11.08
N PRO A 95 6.54 8.31 10.85
CA PRO A 95 7.07 6.95 10.99
C PRO A 95 6.89 6.35 12.39
N ASP A 96 7.00 7.13 13.47
CA ASP A 96 6.81 6.58 14.83
C ASP A 96 5.40 6.01 15.06
N ALA A 97 4.38 6.49 14.33
CA ALA A 97 3.02 5.98 14.45
C ALA A 97 2.91 4.54 13.93
N ILE A 98 3.91 4.04 13.20
CA ILE A 98 3.95 2.67 12.68
C ILE A 98 4.35 1.67 13.78
N LEU A 99 5.18 2.08 14.75
CA LEU A 99 5.79 1.17 15.74
C LEU A 99 4.75 0.43 16.58
N ASP A 100 3.69 1.11 16.98
CA ASP A 100 2.63 0.57 17.83
C ASP A 100 1.32 0.27 17.06
N ASP A 101 1.32 0.46 15.74
CA ASP A 101 0.15 0.26 14.91
C ASP A 101 0.11 -1.14 14.29
N TRP A 102 -0.26 -2.11 15.12
CA TRP A 102 -0.54 -3.47 14.65
C TRP A 102 -1.63 -3.48 13.57
N PHE A 103 -2.58 -2.55 13.60
CA PHE A 103 -3.65 -2.51 12.63
C PHE A 103 -3.13 -2.12 11.24
N ALA A 104 -2.15 -1.21 11.13
CA ALA A 104 -1.45 -0.93 9.86
C ALA A 104 -0.87 -2.19 9.23
N MET A 105 -0.21 -3.05 10.04
CA MET A 105 0.32 -4.32 9.56
C MET A 105 -0.78 -5.27 9.03
N GLN A 106 -1.99 -5.20 9.58
CA GLN A 106 -3.12 -6.00 9.08
C GLN A 106 -3.75 -5.43 7.80
N GLN A 107 -3.60 -4.13 7.53
CA GLN A 107 -4.13 -3.52 6.31
C GLN A 107 -3.27 -3.86 5.07
N LEU A 108 -1.97 -4.10 5.25
CA LEU A 108 -1.05 -4.37 4.12
C LEU A 108 -1.49 -5.55 3.24
N PRO A 109 -1.82 -6.75 3.78
CA PRO A 109 -2.28 -7.86 2.94
C PRO A 109 -3.58 -7.56 2.22
N ALA A 110 -4.51 -6.85 2.86
CA ALA A 110 -5.79 -6.48 2.27
C ALA A 110 -5.63 -5.49 1.10
N ALA A 111 -4.75 -4.51 1.23
CA ALA A 111 -4.41 -3.60 0.14
C ALA A 111 -3.69 -4.34 -1.00
N ARG A 112 -2.72 -5.20 -0.68
CA ARG A 112 -1.99 -5.99 -1.69
C ARG A 112 -2.91 -6.89 -2.50
N GLU A 113 -3.82 -7.60 -1.82
CA GLU A 113 -4.80 -8.45 -2.49
C GLU A 113 -5.69 -7.63 -3.43
N ALA A 114 -6.14 -6.44 -3.00
CA ALA A 114 -6.94 -5.56 -3.85
C ALA A 114 -6.18 -5.12 -5.12
N LEU A 115 -4.89 -4.77 -5.00
CA LEU A 115 -4.05 -4.43 -6.16
C LEU A 115 -3.90 -5.61 -7.12
N ASN A 116 -3.65 -6.81 -6.60
CA ASN A 116 -3.51 -8.00 -7.41
C ASN A 116 -4.82 -8.33 -8.15
N GLN A 117 -5.96 -8.26 -7.47
CA GLN A 117 -7.27 -8.50 -8.08
C GLN A 117 -7.62 -7.44 -9.14
N PHE A 118 -7.26 -6.18 -8.89
CA PHE A 118 -7.41 -5.11 -9.89
C PHE A 118 -6.59 -5.41 -11.15
N LEU A 119 -5.32 -5.76 -10.98
CA LEU A 119 -4.43 -6.07 -12.10
C LEU A 119 -4.91 -7.30 -12.88
N LEU A 120 -5.35 -8.37 -12.20
CA LEU A 120 -5.90 -9.57 -12.86
C LEU A 120 -7.17 -9.28 -13.67
N ALA A 121 -7.97 -8.31 -13.25
CA ALA A 121 -9.20 -7.94 -13.95
C ALA A 121 -8.97 -7.01 -15.15
N HIS A 122 -7.77 -6.42 -15.27
CA HIS A 122 -7.43 -5.42 -16.29
C HIS A 122 -6.16 -5.79 -17.09
N SER A 123 -5.68 -7.03 -16.95
CA SER A 123 -4.60 -7.64 -17.73
C SER A 123 -5.10 -8.33 -19.00
#